data_AF-A0A7C5IJX1-F1
#
_entry.id   AF-A0A7C5IJX1-F1
#
_cell.length_a   1.000
_cell.length_b   1.000
_cell.length_c   1.000
_cell.angle_alpha   90.00
_cell.angle_beta   90.00
_cell.angle_gamma   90.00
#
_symmetry.space_group_name_H-M   'P 1'
#
loop_
_entity.id
_entity.type
_entity.pdbx_description
1 polymer ?
#
loop_
_entity_poly.entity_id
_entity_poly.type
_entity_poly.pdbx_seq_one_letter_code
_entity_poly.pdbx_strand_id
1 'polypeptide(L)' 'KSLRLKNVRLSLEIDNLFDRRYIFGTSNSYYPGVPFTVFGSISFSF' A
#
# COMPACT_ATOMS: atom_id res chain seq x y z
N LYS A 1 21.28 -27.18 -7.70
CA LYS A 1 20.10 -27.06 -6.80
C LYS A 1 19.04 -26.24 -7.54
N SER A 2 17.85 -26.80 -7.79
CA SER A 2 16.74 -26.08 -8.43
C SER A 2 15.92 -25.37 -7.35
N LEU A 3 15.76 -24.05 -7.46
CA LEU A 3 14.78 -23.28 -6.68
C LEU A 3 13.42 -23.48 -7.35
N ARG A 4 12.48 -24.12 -6.65
CA ARG A 4 11.12 -24.32 -7.14
C ARG A 4 10.23 -23.27 -6.51
N LEU A 5 9.53 -22.51 -7.35
CA LEU A 5 8.50 -21.59 -6.89
C LEU A 5 7.46 -22.37 -6.08
N LYS A 6 7.33 -22.04 -4.80
CA LYS A 6 6.38 -22.67 -3.89
C LYS A 6 5.05 -21.94 -3.93
N ASN A 7 5.08 -20.63 -3.73
CA ASN A 7 3.89 -19.82 -3.53
C ASN A 7 3.95 -18.51 -4.33
N VAL A 8 2.80 -18.10 -4.84
CA VAL A 8 2.54 -16.76 -5.40
C VAL A 8 1.44 -16.11 -4.57
N ARG A 9 1.63 -14.87 -4.14
CA ARG A 9 0.61 -14.08 -3.47
C ARG A 9 0.35 -12.80 -4.24
N LEU A 10 -0.92 -12.49 -4.43
CA LEU A 10 -1.40 -11.23 -4.99
C LEU A 10 -2.10 -10.45 -3.87
N SER A 11 -1.84 -9.16 -3.77
CA SER A 11 -2.53 -8.27 -2.82
C SER A 11 -2.92 -6.98 -3.51
N LEU A 12 -4.09 -6.47 -3.15
CA LEU A 12 -4.62 -5.17 -3.56
C LEU A 12 -4.94 -4.38 -2.29
N GLU A 13 -4.44 -3.16 -2.22
CA GLU A 13 -4.69 -2.22 -1.13
C GLU A 13 -5.27 -0.94 -1.71
N ILE A 14 -6.29 -0.41 -1.02
CA ILE A 14 -7.00 0.79 -1.44
C ILE A 14 -6.98 1.76 -0.27
N ASP A 15 -6.30 2.88 -0.47
CA ASP A 15 -6.19 3.97 0.51
C ASP A 15 -7.14 5.11 0.15
N ASN A 16 -7.73 5.69 1.19
CA ASN A 16 -8.65 6.81 1.09
C ASN A 16 -9.77 6.59 0.04
N LEU A 17 -10.49 5.47 0.13
CA LEU A 17 -11.53 5.03 -0.81
C LEU A 17 -12.56 6.12 -1.18
N PHE A 18 -12.85 7.05 -0.26
CA PHE A 18 -13.83 8.12 -0.46
C PHE A 18 -13.22 9.48 -0.80
N ASP A 19 -11.93 9.51 -1.15
CA ASP A 19 -11.15 10.71 -1.48
C ASP A 19 -11.36 11.86 -0.47
N ARG A 20 -11.39 11.52 0.82
CA ARG A 20 -11.58 12.51 1.88
C ARG A 20 -10.35 13.39 1.94
N ARG A 21 -10.57 14.70 1.94
CA ARG A 21 -9.53 15.68 2.18
C ARG A 21 -9.32 15.84 3.69
N TYR A 22 -8.10 15.60 4.14
CA TYR A 22 -7.69 15.79 5.52
C TYR A 22 -6.23 16.29 5.57
N ILE A 23 -5.87 16.86 6.71
CA ILE A 23 -4.47 17.15 7.06
C ILE A 23 -4.12 16.27 8.25
N PHE A 24 -2.89 15.76 8.29
CA PHE A 24 -2.37 15.07 9.46
C PHE A 24 -1.18 15.84 10.02
N GLY A 25 -1.07 15.87 11.35
CA GLY A 25 -0.03 16.60 12.05
C GLY A 25 0.96 15.66 12.72
N THR A 26 2.22 16.05 12.74
CA THR A 26 3.16 15.63 13.79
C THR A 26 3.15 16.70 14.89
N SER A 27 3.91 16.51 15.97
CA SER A 27 3.97 17.50 17.05
C SER A 27 4.38 18.91 16.59
N ASN A 28 5.07 19.03 15.44
CA ASN A 28 5.68 20.28 15.00
C ASN A 28 5.26 20.75 13.58
N SER A 29 4.51 19.95 12.81
CA SER A 29 4.18 20.26 11.41
C SER A 29 2.86 19.62 10.95
N TYR A 30 2.23 20.21 9.93
CA TYR A 30 1.05 19.66 9.26
C TYR A 30 1.36 19.30 7.79
N TYR A 31 0.81 18.18 7.34
CA TYR A 31 0.98 17.64 6.00
C TYR A 31 -0.38 17.29 5.38
N PRO A 32 -0.52 17.41 4.05
CA PRO A 32 -1.72 16.93 3.37
C PRO A 32 -1.85 15.42 3.49
N GLY A 33 -3.08 14.95 3.75
CA GLY A 33 -3.42 13.53 3.75
C GLY A 33 -3.21 12.87 2.40
N VAL A 34 -3.08 11.54 2.40
CA VAL A 34 -2.88 10.76 1.17
C VAL A 34 -4.17 10.82 0.33
N PRO A 35 -4.10 11.13 -0.98
CA PRO A 35 -5.27 11.11 -1.86
C PRO A 35 -5.78 9.68 -2.09
N PHE A 36 -6.92 9.51 -2.75
CA PHE A 36 -7.35 8.18 -3.21
C PHE A 36 -6.22 7.49 -3.98
N THR A 37 -5.76 6.33 -3.48
CA THR A 37 -4.61 5.61 -4.02
C THR A 37 -4.87 4.10 -4.03
N VAL A 38 -4.40 3.42 -5.08
CA VAL A 38 -4.55 1.97 -5.24
C VAL A 38 -3.16 1.35 -5.41
N PHE A 39 -2.83 0.38 -4.56
CA PHE A 39 -1.57 -0.35 -4.61
C PHE A 39 -1.82 -1.82 -4.92
N GLY A 40 -1.16 -2.34 -5.96
CA GLY A 40 -1.11 -3.76 -6.27
C GLY A 40 0.27 -4.32 -5.98
N SER A 41 0.34 -5.52 -5.41
CA SER A 41 1.60 -6.23 -5.24
C SER A 41 1.49 -7.71 -5.59
N ILE A 42 2.60 -8.25 -6.10
CA ILE A 42 2.81 -9.67 -6.35
C ILE A 42 4.05 -10.12 -5.58
N SER A 43 3.98 -11.25 -4.89
CA SER A 43 5.06 -11.80 -4.08
C SER A 43 5.29 -13.27 -4.39
N PHE A 44 6.55 -13.67 -4.45
CA PHE A 44 6.98 -15.03 -4.79
C PHE A 44 7.82 -15.63 -3.66
N SER A 45 7.65 -16.93 -3.39
CA SER A 45 8.47 -17.69 -2.44
C SER A 45 9.07 -18.93 -3.11
N PHE A 46 10.37 -19.18 -2.89
CA PHE A 46 11.15 -20.23 -3.54
C PHE A 46 11.77 -21.21 -2.52
#